data_AF-A0A1A9BNX4-F1
#
_entry.id   AF-A0A1A9BNX4-F1
#
_cell.length_a   1.000
_cell.length_b   1.000
_cell.length_c   1.000
_cell.angle_alpha   90.00
_cell.angle_beta   90.00
_cell.angle_gamma   90.00
#
_symmetry.space_group_name_H-M   'P 1'
#
loop_
_entity.id
_entity.type
_entity.pdbx_description
1 polymer ?
#
loop_
_entity_poly.entity_id
_entity_poly.type
_entity_poly.pdbx_seq_one_letter_code
_entity_poly.pdbx_strand_id
1 'polypeptide(L)'
;MADPRIVTNPQSRPGDPEPGHDPQRRVEDLAGLLARLLAQAPGRTQKDLAIEAGISYPTLNAWMNRTRGTSRIDPEKLRAMVEVFRRWGVRTTPKEFFEAAGRPVPGPSEDEREARLLKLYRQLPESRQRALLKDAEAMLQVSRIV
;
A
#
# COMPACT_ATOMS: atom_id res chain seq x y z
N MET A 1 -42.97 51.62 32.97
CA MET A 1 -42.85 52.18 31.61
C MET A 1 -41.63 51.54 30.94
N ALA A 2 -41.85 50.86 29.81
CA ALA A 2 -40.92 50.28 28.82
C ALA A 2 -40.00 49.06 29.20
N ASP A 3 -40.44 47.87 28.78
CA ASP A 3 -39.66 46.72 28.25
C ASP A 3 -39.11 47.05 26.82
N PRO A 4 -38.26 46.27 26.09
CA PRO A 4 -37.57 45.01 26.40
C PRO A 4 -36.09 44.93 25.94
N ARG A 5 -35.29 43.96 26.43
CA ARG A 5 -34.06 43.53 25.74
C ARG A 5 -33.97 42.02 25.57
N ILE A 6 -34.23 41.67 24.31
CA ILE A 6 -34.00 40.42 23.59
C ILE A 6 -32.55 39.92 23.73
N VAL A 7 -32.43 38.64 24.11
CA VAL A 7 -31.64 37.53 23.53
C VAL A 7 -30.24 37.85 22.99
N THR A 8 -29.21 37.18 23.52
CA THR A 8 -28.35 36.26 22.72
C THR A 8 -27.23 35.63 23.54
N ASN A 9 -27.31 34.30 23.61
CA ASN A 9 -26.28 33.35 23.96
C ASN A 9 -25.05 33.54 23.04
N PRO A 10 -23.84 33.89 23.53
CA PRO A 10 -22.65 33.82 22.70
C PRO A 10 -22.25 32.35 22.54
N GLN A 11 -22.79 31.79 21.46
CA GLN A 11 -22.35 30.63 20.70
C GLN A 11 -20.88 30.27 20.92
N SER A 12 -20.64 29.05 21.40
CA SER A 12 -19.39 28.32 21.19
C SER A 12 -19.04 28.38 19.70
N ARG A 13 -17.92 29.04 19.37
CA ARG A 13 -17.36 29.02 18.01
C ARG A 13 -16.80 27.62 17.72
N PRO A 14 -17.26 26.92 16.68
CA PRO A 14 -16.59 25.75 16.15
C PRO A 14 -15.58 26.25 15.10
N GLY A 15 -14.29 26.14 15.37
CA GLY A 15 -13.32 26.66 14.40
C GLY A 15 -11.85 26.60 14.73
N ASP A 16 -11.42 25.78 15.69
CA ASP A 16 -10.01 25.39 15.73
C ASP A 16 -9.87 24.03 15.03
N PRO A 17 -9.22 23.95 13.86
CA PRO A 17 -8.83 22.67 13.30
C PRO A 17 -7.76 22.09 14.22
N GLU A 18 -8.06 20.96 14.87
CA GLU A 18 -7.06 20.22 15.63
C GLU A 18 -5.84 19.95 14.74
N PRO A 19 -4.61 20.18 15.25
CA PRO A 19 -3.41 19.96 14.48
C PRO A 19 -3.23 18.45 14.24
N GLY A 20 -3.32 18.06 12.98
CA GLY A 20 -2.64 16.86 12.50
C GLY A 20 -3.23 15.54 12.95
N HIS A 21 -4.55 15.37 12.89
CA HIS A 21 -5.09 14.03 12.62
C HIS A 21 -4.80 13.69 11.16
N ASP A 22 -3.52 13.42 10.85
CA ASP A 22 -3.20 12.49 9.76
C ASP A 22 -4.01 11.24 10.13
N PRO A 23 -5.03 10.83 9.35
CA PRO A 23 -5.81 9.68 9.70
C PRO A 23 -4.82 8.53 9.78
N GLN A 24 -4.45 8.17 11.01
CA GLN A 24 -3.69 6.99 11.31
C GLN A 24 -4.29 5.93 10.42
N ARG A 25 -3.51 5.43 9.43
CA ARG A 25 -3.90 4.28 8.64
C ARG A 25 -4.24 3.22 9.66
N ARG A 26 -5.52 3.10 10.02
CA ARG A 26 -6.03 1.95 10.75
C ARG A 26 -5.49 0.80 9.93
N VAL A 27 -4.76 -0.10 10.58
CA VAL A 27 -4.19 -1.27 9.92
C VAL A 27 -5.36 -1.99 9.27
N GLU A 28 -5.56 -1.70 7.99
CA GLU A 28 -6.72 -2.10 7.22
C GLU A 28 -6.51 -3.57 6.95
N ASP A 29 -7.47 -4.41 7.35
CA ASP A 29 -7.39 -5.83 7.04
C ASP A 29 -7.56 -6.07 5.54
N LEU A 30 -7.12 -7.22 5.04
CA LEU A 30 -7.15 -7.52 3.61
C LEU A 30 -8.55 -7.36 3.01
N ALA A 31 -9.60 -7.68 3.77
CA ALA A 31 -10.98 -7.48 3.35
C ALA A 31 -11.32 -6.01 3.11
N GLY A 32 -10.96 -5.12 4.06
CA GLY A 32 -11.12 -3.67 3.91
C GLY A 32 -10.35 -3.13 2.70
N LEU A 33 -9.08 -3.54 2.57
CA LEU A 33 -8.21 -3.14 1.47
C LEU A 33 -8.83 -3.50 0.12
N LEU A 34 -9.26 -4.75 -0.05
CA LEU A 34 -9.86 -5.22 -1.29
C LEU A 34 -11.17 -4.47 -1.61
N ALA A 35 -12.02 -4.23 -0.62
CA ALA A 35 -13.26 -3.48 -0.83
C ALA A 35 -12.97 -2.04 -1.29
N ARG A 36 -12.01 -1.36 -0.64
CA ARG A 36 -11.60 0.00 -1.00
C ARG A 36 -10.97 0.08 -2.39
N LEU A 37 -10.16 -0.91 -2.78
CA LEU A 37 -9.53 -0.94 -4.10
C LEU A 37 -10.54 -1.26 -5.22
N LEU A 38 -11.49 -2.18 -4.98
CA LEU A 38 -12.57 -2.46 -5.92
C LEU A 38 -13.47 -1.25 -6.14
N ALA A 39 -13.76 -0.47 -5.09
CA ALA A 39 -14.51 0.78 -5.22
C ALA A 39 -13.82 1.84 -6.11
N GLN A 40 -12.48 1.75 -6.25
CA GLN A 40 -11.68 2.63 -7.13
C GLN A 40 -11.58 2.13 -8.57
N ALA A 41 -12.06 0.91 -8.86
CA ALA A 41 -12.02 0.30 -10.19
C ALA A 41 -13.45 0.19 -10.77
N PRO A 42 -14.04 1.28 -11.29
CA PRO A 42 -15.39 1.26 -11.80
C PRO A 42 -15.55 0.24 -12.94
N GLY A 43 -16.60 -0.56 -12.87
CA GLY A 43 -16.88 -1.62 -13.85
C GLY A 43 -16.08 -2.91 -13.66
N ARG A 44 -15.24 -3.01 -12.61
CA ARG A 44 -14.55 -4.26 -12.23
C ARG A 44 -15.21 -4.89 -11.02
N THR A 45 -15.25 -6.22 -11.03
CA THR A 45 -15.88 -7.01 -9.98
C THR A 45 -14.87 -7.88 -9.25
N GLN A 46 -15.27 -8.37 -8.07
CA GLN A 46 -14.51 -9.40 -7.35
C GLN A 46 -14.28 -10.66 -8.20
N LYS A 47 -15.21 -11.01 -9.10
CA LYS A 47 -15.07 -12.15 -10.00
C LYS A 47 -13.96 -11.91 -11.03
N ASP A 48 -13.87 -10.69 -11.56
CA ASP A 48 -12.79 -10.32 -12.48
C ASP A 48 -11.43 -10.40 -11.78
N LEU A 49 -11.35 -9.93 -10.53
CA LEU A 49 -10.13 -10.01 -9.72
C LEU A 49 -9.71 -11.46 -9.51
N ALA A 50 -10.66 -12.34 -9.16
CA ALA A 50 -10.40 -13.76 -8.97
C ALA A 50 -9.83 -14.41 -10.24
N ILE A 51 -10.48 -14.17 -11.39
CA ILE A 51 -10.06 -14.73 -12.68
C ILE A 51 -8.67 -14.23 -13.05
N GLU A 52 -8.45 -12.92 -13.03
CA GLU A 52 -7.20 -12.30 -13.48
C GLU A 52 -6.01 -12.58 -12.55
N ALA A 53 -6.25 -12.71 -11.24
CA ALA A 53 -5.21 -13.06 -10.26
C ALA A 53 -5.00 -14.59 -10.15
N GLY A 54 -5.76 -15.40 -10.89
CA GLY A 54 -5.72 -16.86 -10.81
C GLY A 54 -6.09 -17.40 -9.42
N ILE A 55 -7.01 -16.75 -8.71
CA ILE A 55 -7.53 -17.14 -7.40
C ILE A 55 -8.94 -17.69 -7.61
N SER A 56 -9.30 -18.80 -6.96
CA SER A 56 -10.68 -19.27 -7.06
C SER A 56 -11.64 -18.27 -6.41
N TYR A 57 -12.74 -17.95 -7.09
CA TYR A 57 -13.73 -17.00 -6.59
C TYR A 57 -14.21 -17.31 -5.16
N PRO A 58 -14.50 -18.57 -4.77
CA PRO A 58 -14.88 -18.90 -3.40
C PRO A 58 -13.79 -18.55 -2.38
N THR A 59 -12.51 -18.70 -2.73
CA THR A 59 -11.39 -18.36 -1.85
C THR A 59 -11.30 -16.85 -1.64
N LEU A 60 -11.37 -16.07 -2.72
CA LEU A 60 -11.36 -14.61 -2.63
C LEU A 60 -12.58 -14.09 -1.87
N ASN A 61 -13.75 -14.70 -2.10
CA ASN A 61 -14.98 -14.39 -1.38
C ASN A 61 -14.88 -14.68 0.12
N ALA A 62 -14.23 -15.78 0.50
CA ALA A 62 -14.02 -16.10 1.90
C ALA A 62 -13.08 -15.09 2.59
N TRP A 63 -12.06 -14.57 1.88
CA TRP A 63 -11.20 -13.52 2.42
C TRP A 63 -11.93 -12.19 2.54
N MET A 64 -12.70 -11.77 1.53
CA MET A 64 -13.48 -10.54 1.59
C MET A 64 -14.56 -10.55 2.69
N ASN A 65 -15.18 -11.71 2.94
CA ASN A 65 -16.16 -11.87 4.01
C ASN A 65 -15.54 -12.22 5.37
N ARG A 66 -14.20 -12.24 5.48
CA ARG A 66 -13.46 -12.59 6.71
C ARG A 66 -13.77 -13.99 7.26
N THR A 67 -14.31 -14.89 6.43
CA THR A 67 -14.64 -16.27 6.83
C THR A 67 -13.46 -17.23 6.71
N ARG A 68 -12.36 -16.80 6.07
CA ARG A 68 -11.10 -17.53 6.01
C ARG A 68 -9.94 -16.60 6.38
N GLY A 69 -9.03 -17.10 7.23
CA GLY A 69 -7.82 -16.36 7.62
C GLY A 69 -6.88 -16.08 6.44
N THR A 70 -6.22 -14.93 6.49
CA THR A 70 -5.38 -14.37 5.41
C THR A 70 -3.87 -14.53 5.68
N SER A 71 -3.49 -15.01 6.86
CA SER A 71 -2.08 -15.15 7.27
C SER A 71 -1.28 -16.19 6.46
N ARG A 72 -1.97 -17.18 5.87
CA ARG A 72 -1.38 -18.26 5.06
C ARG A 72 -1.54 -18.07 3.55
N ILE A 73 -1.89 -16.86 3.10
CA ILE A 73 -1.98 -16.57 1.67
C ILE A 73 -0.57 -16.65 1.06
N ASP A 74 -0.48 -17.38 -0.05
CA ASP A 74 0.72 -17.46 -0.86
C ASP A 74 1.16 -16.04 -1.29
N PRO A 75 2.42 -15.62 -1.00
CA PRO A 75 2.96 -14.34 -1.43
C PRO A 75 2.68 -13.99 -2.90
N GLU A 76 2.74 -14.99 -3.79
CA GLU A 76 2.52 -14.78 -5.23
C GLU A 76 1.07 -14.38 -5.54
N LYS A 77 0.10 -14.85 -4.74
CA LYS A 77 -1.29 -14.41 -4.88
C LYS A 77 -1.50 -12.96 -4.45
N LEU A 78 -0.77 -12.51 -3.42
CA LEU A 78 -0.79 -11.10 -3.01
C LEU A 78 -0.18 -10.21 -4.12
N ARG A 79 0.95 -10.63 -4.69
CA ARG A 79 1.59 -9.94 -5.83
C ARG A 79 0.68 -9.92 -7.06
N ALA A 80 0.05 -11.04 -7.39
CA ALA A 80 -0.88 -11.12 -8.51
C ALA A 80 -2.05 -10.13 -8.37
N MET A 81 -2.67 -10.02 -7.18
CA MET A 81 -3.74 -9.05 -6.96
C MET A 81 -3.25 -7.59 -7.12
N VAL A 82 -2.05 -7.27 -6.64
CA VAL A 82 -1.45 -5.93 -6.82
C VAL A 82 -1.30 -5.60 -8.30
N GLU A 83 -0.78 -6.54 -9.09
CA GLU A 83 -0.59 -6.33 -10.54
C GLU A 83 -1.94 -6.19 -11.27
N VAL A 84 -2.96 -6.95 -10.89
CA VAL A 84 -4.32 -6.79 -11.44
C VAL A 84 -4.86 -5.39 -11.16
N PHE A 85 -4.80 -4.91 -9.92
CA PHE A 85 -5.26 -3.56 -9.58
C PHE A 85 -4.47 -2.47 -10.32
N ARG A 86 -3.16 -2.63 -10.47
CA ARG A 86 -2.33 -1.72 -11.26
C ARG A 86 -2.74 -1.68 -12.73
N ARG A 87 -3.03 -2.84 -13.34
CA ARG A 87 -3.56 -2.91 -14.72
C ARG A 87 -4.93 -2.24 -14.84
N TRP A 88 -5.75 -2.27 -13.79
CA TRP A 88 -7.01 -1.54 -13.73
C TRP A 88 -6.85 -0.05 -13.43
N GLY A 89 -5.62 0.46 -13.33
CA GLY A 89 -5.32 1.87 -13.08
C GLY A 89 -5.40 2.28 -11.61
N VAL A 90 -5.61 1.34 -10.69
CA VAL A 90 -5.65 1.60 -9.25
C VAL A 90 -4.24 1.59 -8.67
N ARG A 91 -3.89 2.64 -7.94
CA ARG A 91 -2.57 2.75 -7.28
C ARG A 91 -2.57 1.93 -5.99
N THR A 92 -1.74 0.89 -5.95
CA THR A 92 -1.49 0.09 -4.75
C THR A 92 -0.09 -0.54 -4.78
N THR A 93 0.35 -1.06 -3.64
CA THR A 93 1.68 -1.63 -3.45
C THR A 93 1.63 -3.03 -2.82
N PRO A 94 2.62 -3.89 -3.08
CA PRO A 94 2.74 -5.15 -2.35
C PRO A 94 2.74 -4.94 -0.83
N LYS A 95 3.48 -3.94 -0.34
CA LYS A 95 3.52 -3.61 1.09
C LYS A 95 2.13 -3.51 1.73
N GLU A 96 1.21 -2.79 1.10
CA GLU A 96 -0.18 -2.65 1.59
C GLU A 96 -0.89 -4.02 1.69
N PHE A 97 -0.75 -4.89 0.69
CA PHE A 97 -1.36 -6.23 0.71
C PHE A 97 -0.76 -7.15 1.77
N PHE A 98 0.56 -7.13 1.96
CA PHE A 98 1.21 -7.97 2.96
C PHE A 98 0.91 -7.50 4.38
N GLU A 99 0.92 -6.19 4.63
CA GLU A 99 0.50 -5.60 5.91
C GLU A 99 -0.97 -5.95 6.22
N ALA A 100 -1.86 -5.78 5.24
CA ALA A 100 -3.28 -6.07 5.38
C ALA A 100 -3.58 -7.56 5.58
N ALA A 101 -2.73 -8.44 5.04
CA ALA A 101 -2.81 -9.89 5.27
C ALA A 101 -2.27 -10.32 6.64
N GLY A 102 -1.72 -9.40 7.44
CA GLY A 102 -1.08 -9.68 8.73
C GLY A 102 0.23 -10.43 8.59
N ARG A 103 0.92 -10.27 7.46
CA ARG A 103 2.22 -10.91 7.19
C ARG A 103 3.36 -9.89 7.34
N PRO A 104 4.51 -10.29 7.89
CA PRO A 104 5.71 -9.47 7.77
C PRO A 104 5.98 -9.25 6.28
N VAL A 105 6.12 -7.98 5.89
CA VAL A 105 6.43 -7.60 4.51
C VAL A 105 7.76 -8.27 4.16
N PRO A 106 7.80 -9.23 3.22
CA PRO A 106 9.06 -9.77 2.75
C PRO A 106 9.91 -8.60 2.28
N GLY A 107 11.22 -8.61 2.59
CA GLY A 107 12.14 -7.63 2.04
C GLY A 107 11.92 -7.48 0.52
N PRO A 108 12.20 -6.30 -0.05
CA PRO A 108 11.87 -6.01 -1.45
C PRO A 108 12.33 -7.16 -2.36
N SER A 109 11.49 -7.53 -3.33
CA SER A 109 11.85 -8.58 -4.30
C SER A 109 13.17 -8.24 -4.99
N GLU A 110 13.80 -9.22 -5.61
CA GLU A 110 15.02 -8.97 -6.39
C GLU A 110 14.81 -7.86 -7.42
N ASP A 111 13.72 -7.94 -8.18
CA ASP A 111 13.32 -6.91 -9.14
C ASP A 111 13.09 -5.53 -8.49
N GLU A 112 12.49 -5.48 -7.30
CA GLU A 112 12.27 -4.21 -6.58
C GLU A 112 13.57 -3.61 -6.04
N ARG A 113 14.52 -4.45 -5.60
CA ARG A 113 15.84 -4.02 -5.19
C ARG A 113 16.63 -3.48 -6.37
N GLU A 114 16.59 -4.20 -7.49
CA GLU A 114 17.26 -3.80 -8.72
C GLU A 114 16.66 -2.51 -9.28
N ALA A 115 15.34 -2.42 -9.39
CA ALA A 115 14.66 -1.21 -9.85
C ALA A 115 14.96 0.00 -8.97
N ARG A 116 15.05 -0.19 -7.65
CA ARG A 116 15.43 0.86 -6.71
C ARG A 116 16.88 1.29 -6.92
N LEU A 117 17.81 0.35 -7.06
CA LEU A 117 19.22 0.63 -7.31
C LEU A 117 19.40 1.40 -8.63
N LEU A 118 18.77 0.92 -9.72
CA LEU A 118 18.80 1.58 -11.03
C LEU A 118 18.21 2.99 -10.98
N LYS A 119 17.11 3.19 -10.25
CA LYS A 119 16.50 4.51 -10.08
C LYS A 119 17.46 5.48 -9.39
N LEU A 120 18.13 5.04 -8.31
CA LEU A 120 19.12 5.87 -7.61
C LEU A 120 20.33 6.17 -8.49
N TYR A 121 20.86 5.15 -9.19
CA TYR A 121 21.99 5.30 -10.10
C TYR A 121 21.73 6.37 -11.18
N ARG A 122 20.56 6.34 -11.83
CA ARG A 122 20.18 7.30 -12.88
C ARG A 122 20.07 8.75 -12.42
N GLN A 123 19.85 8.99 -11.12
CA GLN A 123 19.75 10.34 -10.55
C GLN A 123 21.11 10.91 -10.13
N LEU A 124 22.15 10.08 -10.07
CA LEU A 124 23.49 10.51 -9.69
C LEU A 124 24.22 11.15 -10.88
N PRO A 125 25.04 12.19 -10.66
CA PRO A 125 26.03 12.65 -11.63
C PRO A 125 27.01 11.53 -11.99
N GLU A 126 27.58 11.58 -13.20
CA GLU A 126 28.45 10.52 -13.74
C GLU A 126 29.66 10.21 -12.82
N SER A 127 30.24 11.23 -12.19
CA SER A 127 31.34 11.05 -11.22
C SER A 127 30.93 10.22 -10.00
N ARG A 128 29.68 10.35 -9.55
CA ARG A 128 29.14 9.56 -8.43
C ARG A 128 28.63 8.19 -8.86
N GLN A 129 28.19 8.04 -10.10
CA GLN A 129 27.90 6.73 -10.69
C GLN A 129 29.17 5.86 -10.73
N ARG A 130 30.30 6.42 -11.16
CA ARG A 130 31.61 5.74 -11.18
C ARG A 130 32.09 5.37 -9.78
N ALA A 131 31.88 6.25 -8.80
CA ALA A 131 32.19 5.95 -7.41
C ALA A 131 31.34 4.79 -6.88
N LEU A 132 30.02 4.80 -7.14
CA LEU A 132 29.13 3.72 -6.74
C LEU A 132 29.55 2.36 -7.34
N LEU A 133 29.96 2.35 -8.62
CA LEU A 133 30.47 1.13 -9.26
C LEU A 133 31.73 0.60 -8.57
N LYS A 134 32.69 1.49 -8.26
CA LYS A 134 33.91 1.11 -7.54
C LYS A 134 33.61 0.52 -6.15
N ASP A 135 32.68 1.13 -5.43
CA ASP A 135 32.27 0.64 -4.11
C ASP A 135 31.57 -0.73 -4.22
N ALA A 136 30.70 -0.90 -5.22
CA ALA A 136 30.04 -2.18 -5.51
C ALA A 136 31.04 -3.28 -5.89
N GLU A 137 32.05 -2.97 -6.72
CA GLU A 137 33.13 -3.88 -7.07
C GLU A 137 33.94 -4.27 -5.84
N ALA A 138 34.29 -3.32 -4.97
CA ALA A 138 35.02 -3.59 -3.73
C ALA A 138 34.22 -4.51 -2.80
N MET A 139 32.91 -4.26 -2.63
CA MET A 139 32.02 -5.14 -1.86
C MET A 139 31.98 -6.56 -2.45
N LEU A 140 31.92 -6.68 -3.77
CA LEU A 140 31.92 -7.98 -4.45
C LEU A 140 33.23 -8.75 -4.22
N GLN A 141 34.39 -8.07 -4.26
CA GLN A 141 35.69 -8.70 -3.99
C GLN A 141 35.77 -9.21 -2.55
N VAL A 142 35.34 -8.43 -1.57
CA VAL A 142 35.33 -8.84 -0.15
C VAL A 142 34.40 -10.05 0.07
N SER A 143 33.24 -10.09 -0.60
CA SER A 143 32.31 -11.21 -0.48
C SER A 143 32.80 -12.54 -1.08
N ARG A 144 33.81 -12.52 -1.94
CA ARG A 144 34.40 -13.72 -2.58
C ARG A 144 35.51 -14.37 -1.76
N ILE A 145 35.97 -13.69 -0.71
CA ILE A 145 37.08 -14.14 0.15
C ILE A 145 36.54 -14.95 1.35
N VAL A 146 35.22 -14.94 1.57
CA VAL A 146 34.54 -15.66 2.66
C VAL A 146 33.99 -17.01 2.19
#